data_AF-A0A7Y4QSF1-F1
#
_entry.id   AF-A0A7Y4QSF1-F1
#
_cell.length_a   1.000
_cell.length_b   1.000
_cell.length_c   1.000
_cell.angle_alpha   90.00
_cell.angle_beta   90.00
_cell.angle_gamma   90.00
#
_symmetry.space_group_name_H-M   'P 1'
#
loop_
_entity.id
_entity.type
_entity.pdbx_description
1 polymer ?
#
loop_
_entity_poly.entity_id
_entity_poly.type
_entity_poly.pdbx_seq_one_letter_code
_entity_poly.pdbx_strand_id
1 'polypeptide(L)'
;MNKSVSVIGGGIAGLSSAVFLSNKGFRVTLIESSPKFGGRVYSFFDKASGFQIDNGQHILASWYKNTFDYLKLIGTFDKLSFQKQLEVVFADEMANQYSLKASRLPPPLHLAGGIMGYKALGLTDKLAIVRLVNRIKKNKYSEVDLKSLNTDKLFELSAQTDKAINFFWIPFIIAVFNAEPGNTSAYMFTDMIRIG
;
A
#
# COMPACT_ATOMS: atom_id res chain seq x y z
N MET A 1 16.33 -1.02 37.93
CA MET A 1 17.18 -0.22 37.02
C MET A 1 16.40 0.08 35.76
N ASN A 2 16.15 1.35 35.43
CA ASN A 2 15.57 1.72 34.14
C ASN A 2 16.65 1.56 33.07
N LYS A 3 16.51 0.57 32.19
CA LYS A 3 17.42 0.37 31.07
C LYS A 3 17.30 1.56 30.10
N SER A 4 18.44 2.07 29.65
CA SER A 4 18.50 3.13 28.64
C SER A 4 18.60 2.51 27.24
N VAL A 5 17.94 3.11 26.25
CA VAL A 5 17.97 2.68 24.84
C VAL A 5 18.22 3.88 23.94
N SER A 6 19.18 3.76 23.03
CA SER A 6 19.39 4.72 21.96
C SER A 6 18.74 4.21 20.67
N VAL A 7 17.91 5.03 20.04
CA VAL A 7 17.28 4.76 18.74
C VAL A 7 17.90 5.71 17.72
N ILE A 8 18.44 5.16 16.64
CA ILE A 8 19.07 5.93 15.56
C ILE A 8 18.12 5.97 14.35
N GLY A 9 17.75 7.17 13.93
CA GLY A 9 16.80 7.45 12.84
C GLY A 9 15.43 7.88 13.34
N GLY A 10 15.03 9.11 13.02
CA GLY A 10 13.75 9.76 13.31
C GLY A 10 12.66 9.50 12.27
N GLY A 11 12.78 8.42 11.48
CA GLY A 11 11.71 7.94 10.61
C GLY A 11 10.60 7.22 11.37
N ILE A 12 9.52 6.84 10.69
CA ILE A 12 8.36 6.17 11.32
C ILE A 12 8.75 4.93 12.14
N ALA A 13 9.73 4.15 11.69
CA ALA A 13 10.22 2.97 12.42
C ALA A 13 10.91 3.34 13.75
N GLY A 14 11.77 4.37 13.74
CA GLY A 14 12.46 4.83 14.94
C GLY A 14 11.54 5.58 15.90
N LEU A 15 10.63 6.41 15.39
CA LEU A 15 9.61 7.08 16.20
C LEU A 15 8.70 6.06 16.88
N SER A 16 8.22 5.05 16.14
CA SER A 16 7.43 3.96 16.69
C SER A 16 8.20 3.19 17.76
N SER A 17 9.46 2.82 17.48
CA SER A 17 10.32 2.13 18.45
C SER A 17 10.51 2.95 19.73
N ALA A 18 10.80 4.25 19.60
CA ALA A 18 10.99 5.14 20.74
C ALA A 18 9.73 5.27 21.59
N VAL A 19 8.57 5.43 20.97
CA VAL A 19 7.28 5.53 21.66
C VAL A 19 6.94 4.23 22.39
N PHE A 20 7.03 3.07 21.73
CA PHE A 20 6.70 1.80 22.38
C PHE A 20 7.68 1.43 23.50
N LEU A 21 8.97 1.74 23.36
CA LEU A 21 9.95 1.56 24.42
C LEU A 21 9.72 2.51 25.60
N SER A 22 9.44 3.78 25.32
CA SER A 22 9.13 4.76 26.37
C SER A 22 7.87 4.37 27.14
N ASN A 23 6.82 3.89 26.45
CA ASN A 23 5.60 3.39 27.08
C ASN A 23 5.84 2.14 27.95
N LYS A 24 6.92 1.39 27.73
CA LYS A 24 7.36 0.27 28.58
C LYS A 24 8.29 0.70 29.72
N GLY A 25 8.48 2.00 29.93
CA GLY A 25 9.29 2.55 31.03
C GLY A 25 10.79 2.65 30.73
N PHE A 26 11.25 2.39 29.51
CA PHE A 26 12.66 2.59 29.15
C PHE A 26 13.00 4.07 29.04
N ARG A 27 14.23 4.46 29.42
CA ARG A 27 14.76 5.79 29.12
C ARG A 27 15.27 5.80 27.68
N VAL A 28 14.58 6.48 26.77
CA VAL A 28 14.90 6.46 25.34
C VAL A 28 15.57 7.76 24.90
N THR A 29 16.67 7.63 24.15
CA THR A 29 17.29 8.73 23.40
C THR A 29 17.09 8.46 21.91
N LEU A 30 16.34 9.32 21.22
CA LEU A 30 16.17 9.26 19.76
C LEU A 30 17.15 10.24 19.10
N ILE A 31 17.91 9.75 18.13
CA ILE A 31 18.92 10.53 17.39
C ILE A 31 18.52 10.52 15.91
N GLU A 32 18.34 11.67 15.31
CA GLU A 32 18.03 11.85 13.89
C GLU A 32 19.08 12.74 13.25
N SER A 33 19.54 12.38 12.04
CA SER A 33 20.61 13.11 11.35
C SER A 33 20.13 14.35 10.62
N SER A 34 18.87 14.36 10.16
CA SER A 34 18.26 15.49 9.45
C SER A 34 17.61 16.49 10.42
N PRO A 35 17.33 17.73 10.00
CA PRO A 35 16.69 18.73 10.85
C PRO A 35 15.18 18.47 11.07
N LYS A 36 14.65 17.34 10.62
CA LYS A 36 13.21 17.01 10.66
C LYS A 36 12.97 15.55 10.98
N PHE A 37 11.83 15.27 11.59
CA PHE A 37 11.35 13.90 11.81
C PHE A 37 10.50 13.42 10.63
N GLY A 38 10.20 12.13 10.61
CA GLY A 38 9.27 11.49 9.68
C GLY A 38 9.94 10.54 8.69
N GLY A 39 11.22 10.73 8.36
CA GLY A 39 11.86 9.90 7.33
C GLY A 39 11.03 9.99 6.04
N ARG A 40 10.60 8.89 5.41
CA ARG A 40 9.80 8.96 4.17
C ARG A 40 8.43 9.66 4.29
N VAL A 41 7.90 9.81 5.51
CA VAL A 41 6.58 10.42 5.79
C VAL A 41 6.67 11.87 6.27
N TYR A 42 7.77 12.58 6.04
CA TYR A 42 7.89 13.98 6.48
C TYR A 42 6.98 14.93 5.67
N SER A 43 6.63 16.05 6.29
CA SER A 43 6.04 17.21 5.60
C SER A 43 6.99 18.41 5.71
N PHE A 44 6.86 19.37 4.80
CA PHE A 44 7.64 20.60 4.80
C PHE A 44 6.77 21.78 4.35
N PHE A 45 7.09 22.97 4.83
CA PHE A 45 6.41 24.18 4.40
C PHE A 45 7.08 24.71 3.13
N ASP A 46 6.32 24.79 2.04
CA ASP A 46 6.78 25.42 0.81
C ASP A 46 6.45 26.92 0.83
N LYS A 47 7.49 27.74 0.83
CA LYS A 47 7.34 29.21 0.91
C LYS A 47 6.72 29.82 -0.35
N ALA A 48 6.90 29.18 -1.50
CA ALA A 48 6.40 29.71 -2.77
C ALA A 48 4.88 29.57 -2.87
N SER A 49 4.35 28.40 -2.51
CA SER A 49 2.91 28.13 -2.53
C SER A 49 2.19 28.53 -1.24
N GLY A 50 2.91 28.69 -0.12
CA GLY A 50 2.34 28.99 1.19
C GLY A 50 1.64 27.79 1.86
N PHE A 51 1.85 26.57 1.35
CA PHE A 51 1.24 25.35 1.85
C PHE A 51 2.24 24.44 2.57
N GLN A 52 1.73 23.64 3.49
CA GLN A 52 2.44 22.47 3.98
C GLN A 52 2.27 21.32 2.98
N ILE A 53 3.39 20.81 2.47
CA ILE A 53 3.45 19.75 1.46
C ILE A 53 3.98 18.48 2.12
N ASP A 54 3.32 17.37 1.85
CA ASP A 54 3.81 16.05 2.24
C ASP A 54 4.82 15.52 1.23
N ASN A 55 5.85 14.82 1.70
CA ASN A 55 6.86 14.19 0.83
C ASN A 55 6.24 13.16 -0.15
N GLY A 56 5.07 12.62 0.18
CA GLY A 56 4.33 11.71 -0.69
C GLY A 56 2.94 11.42 -0.13
N GLN A 57 2.06 10.90 -0.98
CA GLN A 57 0.75 10.43 -0.54
C GLN A 57 0.88 9.13 0.24
N HIS A 58 0.29 9.07 1.43
CA HIS A 58 0.30 7.87 2.27
C HIS A 58 -1.13 7.39 2.52
N ILE A 59 -1.40 6.14 2.17
CA ILE A 59 -2.71 5.49 2.40
C ILE A 59 -2.53 4.46 3.52
N LEU A 60 -3.41 4.49 4.51
CA LEU A 60 -3.46 3.49 5.57
C LEU A 60 -4.56 2.49 5.30
N ALA A 61 -4.20 1.20 5.33
CA ALA A 61 -5.18 0.12 5.22
C ALA A 61 -5.76 -0.24 6.60
N SER A 62 -7.00 -0.74 6.63
CA SER A 62 -7.70 -1.06 7.88
C SER A 62 -7.01 -2.15 8.72
N TRP A 63 -6.16 -2.97 8.12
CA TRP A 63 -5.40 -4.02 8.80
C TRP A 63 -4.09 -3.55 9.44
N TYR A 64 -3.74 -2.25 9.39
CA TYR A 64 -2.51 -1.69 9.98
C TYR A 64 -2.62 -1.49 11.50
N LYS A 65 -2.91 -2.57 12.24
CA LYS A 65 -3.15 -2.56 13.69
C LYS A 65 -2.04 -1.85 14.48
N ASN A 66 -0.78 -2.19 14.21
CA ASN A 66 0.37 -1.59 14.90
C ASN A 66 0.48 -0.07 14.67
N THR A 67 0.17 0.39 13.46
CA THR A 67 0.16 1.83 13.15
C THR A 67 -0.96 2.53 13.90
N PHE A 68 -2.16 1.94 13.96
CA PHE A 68 -3.27 2.50 14.73
C PHE A 68 -3.00 2.51 16.23
N ASP A 69 -2.36 1.48 16.77
CA ASP A 69 -1.99 1.43 18.18
C ASP A 69 -0.91 2.49 18.50
N TYR A 70 0.06 2.69 17.61
CA TYR A 70 1.01 3.79 17.70
C TYR A 70 0.30 5.15 17.71
N LEU A 71 -0.61 5.40 16.77
CA LEU A 71 -1.35 6.67 16.67
C LEU A 71 -2.24 6.92 17.89
N LYS A 72 -2.87 5.88 18.45
CA LYS A 72 -3.63 5.99 19.71
C LYS A 72 -2.71 6.34 20.87
N LEU A 73 -1.55 5.70 20.94
CA LEU A 73 -0.58 5.92 22.02
C LEU A 73 -0.02 7.34 22.03
N ILE A 74 0.16 7.97 20.87
CA ILE A 74 0.57 9.37 20.75
C ILE A 74 -0.61 10.36 20.71
N GLY A 75 -1.85 9.88 20.84
CA GLY A 75 -3.06 10.73 20.90
C GLY A 75 -3.41 11.44 19.59
N THR A 76 -3.17 10.82 18.43
CA THR A 76 -3.46 11.41 17.11
C THR A 76 -4.34 10.55 16.20
N PHE A 77 -4.91 9.46 16.75
CA PHE A 77 -5.76 8.55 15.98
C PHE A 77 -7.01 9.24 15.39
N ASP A 78 -7.55 10.23 16.09
CA ASP A 78 -8.69 11.06 15.69
C ASP A 78 -8.41 11.98 14.50
N LYS A 79 -7.14 12.20 14.15
CA LYS A 79 -6.75 12.98 12.96
C LYS A 79 -6.89 12.18 11.66
N LEU A 80 -7.16 10.88 11.74
CA LEU A 80 -7.36 10.04 10.56
C LEU A 80 -8.75 10.25 9.97
N SER A 81 -8.81 10.37 8.64
CA SER A 81 -10.06 10.31 7.89
C SER A 81 -10.20 8.93 7.23
N PHE A 82 -11.30 8.23 7.53
CA PHE A 82 -11.58 6.92 6.96
C PHE A 82 -12.63 7.02 5.86
N GLN A 83 -12.31 6.46 4.69
CA GLN A 83 -13.31 6.21 3.67
C GLN A 83 -14.26 5.10 4.15
N LYS A 84 -15.58 5.31 4.03
CA LYS A 84 -16.59 4.29 4.37
C LYS A 84 -16.47 3.03 3.51
N GLN A 85 -15.99 3.19 2.29
CA GLN A 85 -15.82 2.14 1.29
C GLN A 85 -14.64 2.51 0.40
N LEU A 86 -13.85 1.52 -0.01
CA LEU A 86 -12.74 1.73 -0.93
C LEU A 86 -13.27 2.32 -2.24
N GLU A 87 -12.79 3.51 -2.58
CA GLU A 87 -13.00 4.15 -3.87
C GLU A 87 -11.71 4.82 -4.32
N VAL A 88 -11.23 4.43 -5.50
CA VAL A 88 -10.05 5.03 -6.14
C VAL A 88 -10.46 5.50 -7.53
N VAL A 89 -10.22 6.78 -7.81
CA VAL A 89 -10.49 7.38 -9.11
C VAL A 89 -9.19 7.41 -9.90
N PHE A 90 -9.19 6.74 -11.04
CA PHE A 90 -8.09 6.76 -12.00
C PHE A 90 -8.44 7.69 -13.15
N ALA A 91 -7.43 8.37 -13.70
CA ALA A 91 -7.54 9.15 -14.91
C ALA A 91 -6.63 8.55 -16.00
N ASP A 92 -7.12 8.47 -17.23
CA ASP A 92 -6.29 8.12 -18.38
C ASP A 92 -5.60 9.37 -18.98
N GLU A 93 -4.76 9.16 -20.00
CA GLU A 93 -4.01 10.24 -20.68
C GLU A 93 -4.92 11.28 -21.35
N MET A 94 -6.18 10.92 -21.65
CA MET A 94 -7.19 11.81 -22.20
C MET A 94 -8.03 12.49 -21.11
N ALA A 95 -7.62 12.37 -19.84
CA ALA A 95 -8.33 12.85 -18.66
C ALA A 95 -9.73 12.23 -18.44
N ASN A 96 -10.04 11.10 -19.07
CA ASN A 96 -11.25 10.36 -18.72
C ASN A 96 -11.08 9.71 -17.35
N GLN A 97 -12.11 9.77 -16.53
CA GLN A 97 -12.08 9.25 -15.17
C GLN A 97 -12.83 7.93 -15.04
N TYR A 98 -12.21 6.98 -14.34
CA TYR A 98 -12.79 5.68 -14.03
C TYR A 98 -12.66 5.43 -12.52
N SER A 99 -13.80 5.20 -11.86
CA SER A 99 -13.82 4.89 -10.43
C SER A 99 -13.81 3.38 -10.19
N LEU A 100 -12.79 2.89 -9.49
CA LEU A 100 -12.79 1.56 -8.89
C LEU A 100 -13.39 1.67 -7.49
N LYS A 101 -14.66 1.29 -7.38
CA LYS A 101 -15.43 1.39 -6.14
C LYS A 101 -15.83 0.00 -5.65
N ALA A 102 -15.38 -0.40 -4.47
CA ALA A 102 -15.80 -1.66 -3.86
C ALA A 102 -17.33 -1.70 -3.72
N SER A 103 -17.94 -2.88 -3.83
CA SER A 103 -19.38 -3.05 -3.60
C SER A 103 -19.70 -3.22 -2.11
N ARG A 104 -21.00 -3.18 -1.74
CA ARG A 104 -21.45 -3.35 -0.34
C ARG A 104 -21.51 -4.82 0.12
N LEU A 105 -21.09 -5.75 -0.73
CA LEU A 105 -21.07 -7.18 -0.40
C LEU A 105 -20.02 -7.48 0.69
N PRO A 106 -20.11 -8.59 1.43
CA PRO A 106 -19.07 -8.95 2.39
C PRO A 106 -17.73 -9.30 1.71
N PRO A 107 -16.59 -9.25 2.42
CA PRO A 107 -15.34 -9.85 1.98
C PRO A 107 -15.48 -11.34 1.60
N PRO A 108 -14.86 -11.80 0.50
CA PRO A 108 -14.06 -11.04 -0.49
C PRO A 108 -14.88 -10.44 -1.65
N LEU A 109 -16.21 -10.60 -1.66
CA LEU A 109 -17.08 -10.23 -2.78
C LEU A 109 -17.19 -8.72 -3.02
N HIS A 110 -16.95 -7.87 -2.02
CA HIS A 110 -16.91 -6.41 -2.22
C HIS A 110 -15.93 -5.99 -3.32
N LEU A 111 -14.70 -6.52 -3.30
CA LEU A 111 -13.66 -6.20 -4.29
C LEU A 111 -14.00 -6.76 -5.66
N ALA A 112 -14.51 -8.01 -5.72
CA ALA A 112 -14.97 -8.60 -6.97
C ALA A 112 -16.08 -7.77 -7.61
N GLY A 113 -17.05 -7.31 -6.82
CA GLY A 113 -18.10 -6.40 -7.29
C GLY A 113 -17.54 -5.06 -7.79
N GLY A 114 -16.49 -4.54 -7.16
CA GLY A 114 -15.82 -3.32 -7.62
C GLY A 114 -15.10 -3.49 -8.95
N ILE A 115 -14.37 -4.60 -9.12
CA ILE A 115 -13.74 -4.97 -10.41
C ILE A 115 -14.82 -5.12 -11.49
N MET A 116 -15.94 -5.77 -11.19
CA MET A 116 -17.04 -5.92 -12.15
C MET A 116 -17.67 -4.58 -12.54
N GLY A 117 -17.77 -3.63 -11.61
CA GLY A 117 -18.26 -2.27 -11.86
C GLY A 117 -17.25 -1.33 -12.53
N TYR A 118 -15.96 -1.66 -12.54
CA TYR A 118 -14.90 -0.80 -13.07
C TYR A 118 -15.00 -0.69 -14.60
N LYS A 119 -15.33 0.51 -15.09
CA LYS A 119 -15.65 0.77 -16.50
C LYS A 119 -14.43 0.87 -17.42
N ALA A 120 -13.23 1.05 -16.85
CA ALA A 120 -12.00 1.03 -17.64
C ALA A 120 -11.77 -0.34 -18.29
N LEU A 121 -12.30 -1.42 -17.71
CA LEU A 121 -12.04 -2.80 -18.11
C LEU A 121 -13.23 -3.46 -18.81
N GLY A 122 -12.95 -4.23 -19.85
CA GLY A 122 -13.89 -5.15 -20.50
C GLY A 122 -14.07 -6.45 -19.72
N LEU A 123 -14.95 -7.33 -20.21
CA LEU A 123 -15.24 -8.60 -19.54
C LEU A 123 -14.03 -9.56 -19.54
N THR A 124 -13.29 -9.62 -20.64
CA THR A 124 -12.08 -10.45 -20.78
C THR A 124 -10.99 -10.04 -19.80
N ASP A 125 -10.79 -8.73 -19.63
CA ASP A 125 -9.82 -8.14 -18.70
C ASP A 125 -10.16 -8.51 -17.25
N LYS A 126 -11.44 -8.38 -16.88
CA LYS A 126 -11.96 -8.72 -15.55
C LYS A 126 -11.78 -10.21 -15.25
N LEU A 127 -12.08 -11.07 -16.22
CA LEU A 127 -11.88 -12.52 -16.09
C LEU A 127 -10.39 -12.88 -15.94
N ALA A 128 -9.50 -12.20 -16.66
CA ALA A 128 -8.05 -12.41 -16.53
C ALA A 128 -7.56 -12.05 -15.12
N ILE A 129 -7.99 -10.91 -14.58
CA ILE A 129 -7.65 -10.47 -13.22
C ILE A 129 -8.15 -11.48 -12.19
N VAL A 130 -9.44 -11.84 -12.24
CA VAL A 130 -10.05 -12.79 -11.30
C VAL A 130 -9.35 -14.14 -11.36
N ARG A 131 -8.96 -14.62 -12.55
CA ARG A 131 -8.23 -15.88 -12.72
C ARG A 131 -6.87 -15.83 -12.02
N LEU A 132 -6.08 -14.77 -12.21
CA LEU A 132 -4.78 -14.62 -11.56
C LEU A 132 -4.93 -14.57 -10.04
N VAL A 133 -5.80 -13.70 -9.51
CA VAL A 133 -6.05 -13.58 -8.07
C VAL A 133 -6.47 -14.92 -7.47
N ASN A 134 -7.39 -15.65 -8.12
CA ASN A 134 -7.84 -16.95 -7.64
C ASN A 134 -6.71 -18.00 -7.66
N ARG A 135 -5.85 -18.00 -8.67
CA ARG A 135 -4.68 -18.89 -8.73
C ARG A 135 -3.68 -18.58 -7.60
N ILE A 136 -3.44 -17.31 -7.32
CA ILE A 136 -2.58 -16.86 -6.21
C ILE A 136 -3.17 -17.33 -4.87
N LYS A 137 -4.46 -17.04 -4.60
CA LYS A 137 -5.13 -17.43 -3.36
C LYS A 137 -5.24 -18.94 -3.16
N LYS A 138 -5.31 -19.71 -4.25
CA LYS A 138 -5.28 -21.19 -4.23
C LYS A 138 -3.87 -21.79 -4.23
N ASN A 139 -2.83 -20.98 -4.04
CA ASN A 139 -1.42 -21.40 -4.02
C ASN A 139 -1.03 -22.26 -5.23
N LYS A 140 -1.49 -21.88 -6.43
CA LYS A 140 -1.20 -22.59 -7.69
C LYS A 140 0.16 -22.24 -8.30
N TYR A 141 0.96 -21.45 -7.60
CA TYR A 141 2.32 -21.08 -8.00
C TYR A 141 3.27 -21.59 -6.92
N SER A 142 4.33 -22.29 -7.32
CA SER A 142 5.35 -22.71 -6.37
C SER A 142 6.17 -21.51 -5.92
N GLU A 143 6.67 -21.56 -4.69
CA GLU A 143 7.53 -20.50 -4.15
C GLU A 143 8.84 -20.36 -4.93
N VAL A 144 9.40 -21.49 -5.37
CA VAL A 144 10.63 -21.54 -6.17
C VAL A 144 10.43 -20.79 -7.50
N ASP A 145 9.31 -21.03 -8.18
CA ASP A 145 8.98 -20.33 -9.42
C ASP A 145 8.79 -18.83 -9.17
N LEU A 146 8.08 -18.44 -8.10
CA LEU A 146 7.79 -17.04 -7.83
C LEU A 146 9.04 -16.22 -7.47
N LYS A 147 10.04 -16.84 -6.83
CA LYS A 147 11.29 -16.17 -6.47
C LYS A 147 12.19 -15.91 -7.67
N SER A 148 12.04 -16.64 -8.77
CA SER A 148 12.81 -16.42 -10.00
C SER A 148 12.14 -15.44 -10.98
N LEU A 149 10.92 -14.99 -10.68
CA LEU A 149 10.12 -14.14 -11.57
C LEU A 149 9.96 -12.72 -11.04
N ASN A 150 9.94 -11.76 -11.97
CA ASN A 150 9.35 -10.45 -11.72
C ASN A 150 7.84 -10.47 -12.06
N THR A 151 7.16 -9.38 -11.74
CA THR A 151 5.71 -9.31 -11.86
C THR A 151 5.25 -9.22 -13.32
N ASP A 152 6.06 -8.63 -14.21
CA ASP A 152 5.80 -8.66 -15.66
C ASP A 152 5.72 -10.10 -16.20
N LYS A 153 6.72 -10.94 -15.88
CA LYS A 153 6.71 -12.35 -16.30
C LYS A 153 5.55 -13.13 -15.72
N LEU A 154 5.11 -12.81 -14.49
CA LEU A 154 3.90 -13.41 -13.94
C LEU A 154 2.64 -13.01 -14.72
N PHE A 155 2.53 -11.76 -15.19
CA PHE A 155 1.41 -11.30 -16.01
C PHE A 155 1.39 -11.97 -17.38
N GLU A 156 2.54 -12.12 -18.03
CA GLU A 156 2.68 -12.89 -19.28
C GLU A 156 2.21 -14.34 -19.09
N LEU A 157 2.76 -15.05 -18.09
CA LEU A 157 2.43 -16.46 -17.80
C LEU A 157 0.98 -16.68 -17.36
N SER A 158 0.32 -15.66 -16.82
CA SER A 158 -1.09 -15.72 -16.42
C SER A 158 -2.06 -15.23 -17.50
N ALA A 159 -1.54 -14.87 -18.68
CA ALA A 159 -2.30 -14.34 -19.81
C ALA A 159 -3.18 -13.15 -19.39
N GLN A 160 -2.60 -12.18 -18.68
CA GLN A 160 -3.26 -10.88 -18.49
C GLN A 160 -3.36 -10.15 -19.82
N THR A 161 -4.44 -9.42 -20.02
CA THR A 161 -4.61 -8.57 -21.20
C THR A 161 -3.86 -7.25 -21.03
N ASP A 162 -3.46 -6.62 -22.13
CA ASP A 162 -2.79 -5.31 -22.09
C ASP A 162 -3.63 -4.27 -21.35
N LYS A 163 -4.96 -4.31 -21.52
CA LYS A 163 -5.87 -3.40 -20.82
C LYS A 163 -5.90 -3.65 -19.31
N ALA A 164 -5.91 -4.91 -18.87
CA ALA A 164 -5.79 -5.24 -17.45
C ALA A 164 -4.45 -4.80 -16.86
N ILE A 165 -3.36 -4.96 -17.62
CA ILE A 165 -2.02 -4.54 -17.20
C ILE A 165 -1.99 -3.01 -17.02
N ASN A 166 -2.36 -2.25 -18.06
CA ASN A 166 -2.22 -0.79 -18.08
C ASN A 166 -3.22 -0.06 -17.18
N PHE A 167 -4.48 -0.51 -17.12
CA PHE A 167 -5.54 0.20 -16.38
C PHE A 167 -5.81 -0.32 -14.97
N PHE A 168 -5.15 -1.40 -14.56
CA PHE A 168 -5.33 -1.98 -13.23
C PHE A 168 -4.00 -2.40 -12.58
N TRP A 169 -3.22 -3.28 -13.20
CA TRP A 169 -2.04 -3.84 -12.55
C TRP A 169 -0.88 -2.85 -12.39
N ILE A 170 -0.50 -2.10 -13.42
CA ILE A 170 0.57 -1.10 -13.32
C ILE A 170 0.23 -0.04 -12.25
N PRO A 171 -0.95 0.62 -12.27
CA PRO A 171 -1.31 1.56 -11.21
C PRO A 171 -1.27 0.95 -9.81
N PHE A 172 -1.73 -0.31 -9.67
CA PHE A 172 -1.69 -1.03 -8.40
C PHE A 172 -0.26 -1.34 -7.94
N ILE A 173 0.59 -1.82 -8.83
CA ILE A 173 1.99 -2.16 -8.53
C ILE A 173 2.77 -0.90 -8.13
N ILE A 174 2.62 0.19 -8.87
CA ILE A 174 3.24 1.48 -8.53
C ILE A 174 2.74 1.95 -7.16
N ALA A 175 1.44 1.91 -6.91
CA ALA A 175 0.87 2.36 -5.64
C ALA A 175 1.36 1.55 -4.43
N VAL A 176 1.59 0.24 -4.58
CA VAL A 176 1.98 -0.64 -3.47
C VAL A 176 3.49 -0.77 -3.32
N PHE A 177 4.23 -0.88 -4.42
CA PHE A 177 5.66 -1.18 -4.43
C PHE A 177 6.53 0.02 -4.80
N ASN A 178 5.94 1.11 -5.29
CA ASN A 178 6.65 2.29 -5.80
C ASN A 178 7.74 1.90 -6.82
N ALA A 179 7.41 0.94 -7.69
CA ALA A 179 8.26 0.39 -8.73
C ALA A 179 7.41 -0.10 -9.91
N GLU A 180 8.03 -0.28 -11.07
CA GLU A 180 7.41 -0.91 -12.23
C GLU A 180 7.29 -2.44 -12.04
N PRO A 181 6.34 -3.13 -12.70
CA PRO A 181 6.20 -4.58 -12.56
C PRO A 181 7.45 -5.37 -12.93
N GLY A 182 8.23 -4.91 -13.91
CA GLY A 182 9.51 -5.52 -14.30
C GLY A 182 10.59 -5.46 -13.23
N ASN A 183 10.48 -4.51 -12.30
CA ASN A 183 11.37 -4.32 -11.14
C ASN A 183 10.74 -4.79 -9.83
N THR A 184 9.54 -5.41 -9.89
CA THR A 184 8.81 -5.88 -8.70
C THR A 184 8.83 -7.39 -8.63
N SER A 185 9.26 -7.95 -7.50
CA SER A 185 9.28 -9.40 -7.28
C SER A 185 7.87 -10.00 -7.36
N ALA A 186 7.71 -11.03 -8.19
CA ALA A 186 6.43 -11.78 -8.27
C ALA A 186 6.10 -12.42 -6.92
N TYR A 187 7.11 -12.92 -6.20
CA TYR A 187 6.94 -13.47 -4.85
C TYR A 187 6.30 -12.44 -3.90
N MET A 188 6.88 -11.23 -3.77
CA MET A 188 6.33 -10.18 -2.91
C MET A 188 4.92 -9.74 -3.33
N PHE A 189 4.69 -9.61 -4.64
CA PHE A 189 3.37 -9.29 -5.18
C PHE A 189 2.33 -10.35 -4.79
N THR A 190 2.63 -11.63 -5.01
CA THR A 190 1.68 -12.70 -4.68
C THR A 190 1.43 -12.82 -3.18
N ASP A 191 2.43 -12.61 -2.32
CA ASP A 191 2.26 -12.58 -0.87
C ASP A 191 1.33 -11.45 -0.43
N MET A 192 1.49 -10.26 -1.02
CA MET A 192 0.59 -9.15 -0.72
C MET A 192 -0.86 -9.44 -1.15
N ILE A 193 -1.07 -10.04 -2.34
CA ILE A 193 -2.40 -10.46 -2.81
C ILE A 193 -3.01 -11.57 -1.93
N ARG A 194 -2.21 -12.39 -1.24
CA ARG A 194 -2.70 -13.40 -0.28
C ARG A 194 -3.18 -12.77 1.03
N ILE A 195 -2.55 -11.68 1.46
CA ILE A 195 -2.87 -10.98 2.72
C ILE A 195 -4.18 -10.18 2.60
N GLY A 196 -4.46 -9.60 1.42
CA GLY A 196 -5.69 -8.86 1.12
C GLY A 196 -6.87 -9.74 0.70
#